data_AF-A0ABC8UZG8-F1
#
_entry.id   AF-A0ABC8UZG8-F1
#
_cell.length_a   1.000
_cell.length_b   1.000
_cell.length_c   1.000
_cell.angle_alpha   90.00
_cell.angle_beta   90.00
_cell.angle_gamma   90.00
#
_symmetry.space_group_name_H-M   'P 1'
#
loop_
_entity.id
_entity.type
_entity.pdbx_description
1 polymer ?
#
loop_
_entity_poly.entity_id
_entity_poly.type
_entity_poly.pdbx_seq_one_letter_code
_entity_poly.pdbx_strand_id
1 'polypeptide(L)'
;MDSEDDMFPVIDAKSLSDDSNGNNIGGCGDDTDNYDTDDNSASCDQQPYKVLNEDDIRQRQDDDIVSISLVLSVTRTASSILLRHYNWSVSAVHEAWFADEDGVREAVGLLKNPIVRFRSKRKLTCWICLEKRP
;
A
#
# COMPACT_ATOMS: atom_id res chain seq x y z
N MET A 1 55.84 -1.35 -8.11
CA MET A 1 56.12 -1.76 -9.49
C MET A 1 55.67 -3.22 -9.52
N ASP A 2 54.43 -3.51 -9.88
CA ASP A 2 53.70 -2.96 -11.02
C ASP A 2 52.22 -2.74 -10.72
N SER A 3 51.73 -1.57 -11.15
CA SER A 3 50.31 -1.21 -11.20
C SER A 3 49.80 -1.64 -12.57
N GLU A 4 48.85 -2.56 -12.60
CA GLU A 4 48.19 -2.97 -13.84
C GLU A 4 46.78 -2.37 -13.83
N ASP A 5 46.64 -1.31 -14.63
CA ASP A 5 45.42 -0.60 -14.93
C ASP A 5 44.46 -1.52 -15.71
N ASP A 6 43.43 -2.05 -15.03
CA ASP A 6 42.32 -2.70 -15.71
C ASP A 6 41.38 -1.66 -16.33
N MET A 7 41.65 -1.45 -17.61
CA MET A 7 40.91 -0.72 -18.62
C MET A 7 39.41 -1.00 -18.55
N PHE A 8 38.63 -0.02 -18.09
CA PHE A 8 37.17 -0.04 -18.23
C PHE A 8 36.80 -0.05 -19.72
N PRO A 9 35.98 -1.01 -20.19
CA PRO A 9 35.57 -1.04 -21.59
C PRO A 9 34.69 0.17 -21.88
N VAL A 10 35.10 0.94 -22.90
CA VAL A 10 34.37 2.05 -23.48
C VAL A 10 33.06 1.48 -24.03
N ILE A 11 31.94 1.79 -23.37
CA ILE A 11 30.62 1.37 -23.83
C ILE A 11 30.33 2.19 -25.09
N ASP A 12 30.46 1.52 -26.23
CA ASP A 12 30.27 2.08 -27.55
C ASP A 12 28.79 2.50 -27.67
N ALA A 13 28.55 3.81 -27.58
CA ALA A 13 27.22 4.41 -27.61
C ALA A 13 26.62 4.25 -29.01
N LYS A 14 25.84 3.18 -29.21
CA LYS A 14 25.07 2.94 -30.44
C LYS A 14 23.58 3.08 -30.11
N SER A 15 23.06 4.25 -30.47
CA SER A 15 21.72 4.50 -31.01
C SER A 15 20.54 3.68 -30.43
N LEU A 16 19.81 4.32 -29.53
CA LEU A 16 18.37 4.61 -29.60
C LEU A 16 17.46 3.50 -30.19
N SER A 17 16.78 2.79 -29.29
CA SER A 17 15.34 2.56 -29.42
C SER A 17 14.70 2.94 -28.08
N ASP A 18 14.33 4.21 -28.01
CA ASP A 18 13.61 4.82 -26.89
C ASP A 18 12.13 4.45 -27.00
N ASP A 19 11.74 3.28 -26.47
CA ASP A 19 10.32 2.97 -26.24
C ASP A 19 9.90 3.57 -24.89
N SER A 20 10.09 4.88 -24.75
CA SER A 20 9.38 5.68 -23.78
C SER A 20 7.90 5.60 -24.13
N ASN A 21 7.16 4.74 -23.43
CA ASN A 21 5.71 4.79 -23.34
C ASN A 21 5.33 6.14 -22.73
N GLY A 22 5.27 7.15 -23.59
CA GLY A 22 4.97 8.54 -23.29
C GLY A 22 3.55 8.64 -22.78
N ASN A 23 3.39 8.43 -21.48
CA ASN A 23 2.22 8.89 -20.76
C ASN A 23 2.31 10.42 -20.80
N ASN A 24 1.64 10.99 -21.81
CA ASN A 24 1.56 12.40 -22.09
C ASN A 24 0.77 13.06 -20.95
N ILE A 25 1.43 13.27 -19.80
CA ILE A 25 0.94 14.14 -18.75
C ILE A 25 1.11 15.54 -19.31
N GLY A 26 0.06 16.02 -19.98
CA GLY A 26 -0.06 17.38 -20.45
C GLY A 26 0.12 18.33 -19.29
N GLY A 27 1.36 18.80 -19.11
CA GLY A 27 1.67 19.95 -18.27
C GLY A 27 1.18 21.19 -19.01
N CYS A 28 0.02 21.70 -18.61
CA CYS A 28 -0.36 23.06 -18.95
C CYS A 28 0.57 24.02 -18.22
N GLY A 29 1.67 24.39 -18.88
CA GLY A 29 2.42 25.59 -18.55
C GLY A 29 1.52 26.78 -18.82
N ASP A 30 1.05 27.41 -17.74
CA ASP A 30 0.42 28.72 -17.77
C ASP A 30 1.51 29.75 -18.10
N ASP A 31 1.73 30.01 -19.38
CA ASP A 31 2.44 31.18 -19.85
C ASP A 31 1.51 31.93 -20.81
N THR A 32 1.07 33.07 -20.29
CA THR A 32 0.21 34.10 -20.81
C THR A 32 0.51 34.57 -22.24
N ASP A 33 -0.58 35.04 -22.85
CA ASP A 33 -0.71 35.98 -23.98
C ASP A 33 -0.52 35.42 -25.39
N ASN A 34 -1.62 35.34 -26.15
CA ASN A 34 -1.92 36.26 -27.27
C ASN A 34 -2.65 35.61 -28.47
N TYR A 35 -3.58 36.39 -29.05
CA TYR A 35 -4.31 36.32 -30.34
C TYR A 35 -5.03 35.04 -30.79
N ASP A 36 -6.37 35.10 -30.67
CA ASP A 36 -7.37 34.85 -31.73
C ASP A 36 -7.03 33.73 -32.75
N THR A 37 -7.46 32.51 -32.47
CA THR A 37 -7.61 31.45 -33.48
C THR A 37 -8.66 30.45 -33.00
N ASP A 38 -9.76 30.39 -33.76
CA ASP A 38 -10.82 29.37 -33.81
C ASP A 38 -11.01 28.48 -32.58
N ASP A 39 -12.16 28.69 -31.91
CA ASP A 39 -12.77 27.82 -30.89
C ASP A 39 -13.09 26.43 -31.47
N ASN A 40 -12.04 25.65 -31.72
CA ASN A 40 -12.09 24.22 -31.57
C ASN A 40 -11.39 23.94 -30.25
N SER A 41 -12.04 24.34 -29.15
CA SER A 41 -11.68 23.93 -27.81
C SER A 41 -11.52 22.41 -27.82
N ALA A 42 -10.27 21.98 -27.86
CA ALA A 42 -9.90 20.61 -27.60
C ALA A 42 -10.45 20.30 -26.22
N SER A 43 -11.63 19.67 -26.20
CA SER A 43 -12.25 19.10 -25.02
C SER A 43 -11.17 18.27 -24.36
N CYS A 44 -10.53 18.81 -23.33
CA CYS A 44 -9.85 17.96 -22.39
C CYS A 44 -10.98 17.11 -21.82
N ASP A 45 -11.09 15.87 -22.29
CA ASP A 45 -12.10 14.96 -21.80
C ASP A 45 -11.83 14.76 -20.31
N GLN A 46 -12.53 15.56 -19.49
CA GLN A 46 -12.33 15.54 -18.05
C GLN A 46 -12.76 14.16 -17.56
N GLN A 47 -11.79 13.35 -17.13
CA GLN A 47 -12.09 12.06 -16.56
C GLN A 47 -12.99 12.26 -15.33
N PRO A 48 -14.09 11.52 -15.21
CA PRO A 48 -14.98 11.67 -14.08
C PRO A 48 -14.24 11.27 -12.80
N TYR A 49 -14.09 12.19 -11.86
CA TYR A 49 -13.55 11.92 -10.54
C TYR A 49 -14.67 12.01 -9.48
N LYS A 50 -14.50 11.25 -8.39
CA LYS A 50 -15.41 11.30 -7.24
C LYS A 50 -14.61 11.66 -6.00
N VAL A 51 -14.96 12.77 -5.36
CA VAL A 51 -14.46 13.13 -4.04
C VAL A 51 -15.20 12.29 -3.00
N LEU A 52 -14.46 11.68 -2.10
CA LEU A 52 -14.98 10.89 -0.98
C LEU A 52 -14.60 11.58 0.32
N ASN A 53 -15.48 11.50 1.31
CA ASN A 53 -15.11 11.90 2.66
C ASN A 53 -14.37 10.76 3.38
N GLU A 54 -13.93 11.05 4.59
CA GLU A 54 -13.19 10.07 5.39
C GLU A 54 -14.06 8.86 5.78
N ASP A 55 -15.33 9.07 6.07
CA ASP A 55 -16.27 8.01 6.48
C ASP A 55 -16.52 7.00 5.34
N ASP A 56 -16.64 7.48 4.10
CA ASP A 56 -16.79 6.66 2.90
C ASP A 56 -15.57 5.76 2.70
N ILE A 57 -14.37 6.28 2.94
CA ILE A 57 -13.11 5.53 2.83
C ILE A 57 -13.04 4.49 3.95
N ARG A 58 -13.36 4.90 5.19
CA ARG A 58 -13.37 4.00 6.36
C ARG A 58 -14.34 2.86 6.16
N GLN A 59 -15.54 3.11 5.63
CA GLN A 59 -16.53 2.08 5.36
C GLN A 59 -16.00 1.04 4.37
N ARG A 60 -15.40 1.46 3.25
CA ARG A 60 -14.81 0.54 2.27
C ARG A 60 -13.70 -0.32 2.87
N GLN A 61 -12.83 0.29 3.67
CA GLN A 61 -11.78 -0.44 4.39
C GLN A 61 -12.39 -1.46 5.36
N ASP A 62 -13.43 -1.07 6.08
CA ASP A 62 -14.12 -1.94 7.03
C ASP A 62 -14.82 -3.12 6.34
N ASP A 63 -15.41 -2.90 5.17
CA ASP A 63 -16.04 -3.95 4.37
C ASP A 63 -15.02 -5.00 3.92
N ASP A 64 -13.86 -4.58 3.41
CA ASP A 64 -12.76 -5.49 3.03
C ASP A 64 -12.20 -6.25 4.25
N ILE A 65 -12.02 -5.54 5.38
CA ILE A 65 -11.57 -6.13 6.65
C ILE A 65 -12.56 -7.19 7.12
N VAL A 66 -13.86 -6.91 7.08
CA VAL A 66 -14.90 -7.85 7.50
C VAL A 66 -14.95 -9.06 6.57
N SER A 67 -14.87 -8.84 5.26
CA SER A 67 -14.83 -9.91 4.26
C SER A 67 -13.70 -10.90 4.55
N ILE A 68 -12.47 -10.41 4.69
CA ILE A 68 -11.29 -11.25 4.98
C ILE A 68 -11.39 -11.90 6.36
N SER A 69 -11.87 -11.17 7.37
CA SER A 69 -12.02 -11.70 8.73
C SER A 69 -12.98 -12.89 8.76
N LEU A 70 -14.07 -12.84 7.98
CA LEU A 70 -15.04 -13.92 7.87
C LEU A 70 -14.47 -15.10 7.07
N VAL A 71 -13.85 -14.85 5.92
CA VAL A 71 -13.35 -15.91 5.03
C VAL A 71 -12.18 -16.66 5.66
N LEU A 72 -11.21 -15.94 6.23
CA LEU A 72 -10.01 -16.55 6.83
C LEU A 72 -10.19 -16.93 8.30
N SER A 73 -11.33 -16.59 8.91
CA SER A 73 -11.62 -16.82 10.33
C SER A 73 -10.54 -16.24 11.27
N VAL A 74 -10.04 -15.04 10.94
CA VAL A 74 -9.05 -14.30 11.73
C VAL A 74 -9.67 -13.04 12.33
N THR A 75 -9.00 -12.41 13.29
CA THR A 75 -9.50 -11.17 13.91
C THR A 75 -9.52 -10.02 12.90
N ARG A 76 -10.37 -9.00 13.12
CA ARG A 76 -10.38 -7.78 12.29
C ARG A 76 -9.00 -7.10 12.26
N THR A 77 -8.30 -7.09 13.39
CA THR A 77 -6.93 -6.56 13.48
C THR A 77 -5.92 -7.37 12.65
N ALA A 78 -6.03 -8.70 12.64
CA ALA A 78 -5.20 -9.52 11.78
C ALA A 78 -5.51 -9.27 10.30
N SER A 79 -6.79 -9.15 9.95
CA SER A 79 -7.25 -8.87 8.59
C SER A 79 -6.72 -7.54 8.07
N SER A 80 -6.70 -6.49 8.90
CA SER A 80 -6.16 -5.19 8.50
C SER A 80 -4.64 -5.20 8.32
N ILE A 81 -3.92 -5.98 9.12
CA ILE A 81 -2.47 -6.20 8.94
C ILE A 81 -2.21 -6.93 7.62
N LEU A 82 -2.97 -7.99 7.32
CA LEU A 82 -2.87 -8.74 6.07
C LEU A 82 -3.13 -7.83 4.86
N LEU A 83 -4.25 -7.10 4.87
CA LEU A 83 -4.57 -6.14 3.80
C LEU A 83 -3.44 -5.15 3.59
N ARG A 84 -2.88 -4.58 4.67
CA ARG A 84 -1.77 -3.63 4.55
C ARG A 84 -0.50 -4.27 3.96
N HIS A 85 -0.19 -5.52 4.32
CA HIS A 85 0.97 -6.25 3.80
C HIS A 85 0.83 -6.55 2.30
N TYR A 86 -0.38 -6.84 1.83
CA TYR A 86 -0.68 -7.14 0.43
C TYR A 86 -1.27 -5.93 -0.33
N ASN A 87 -0.91 -4.71 0.06
CA ASN A 87 -1.28 -3.46 -0.63
C ASN A 87 -2.81 -3.30 -0.87
N TRP A 88 -3.63 -3.75 0.08
CA TRP A 88 -5.10 -3.76 0.02
C TRP A 88 -5.69 -4.60 -1.13
N SER A 89 -4.94 -5.58 -1.65
CA SER A 89 -5.46 -6.55 -2.62
C SER A 89 -6.06 -7.77 -1.91
N VAL A 90 -7.40 -7.84 -1.85
CA VAL A 90 -8.13 -8.97 -1.26
C VAL A 90 -7.74 -10.30 -1.94
N SER A 91 -7.62 -10.29 -3.27
CA SER A 91 -7.21 -11.47 -4.03
C SER A 91 -5.80 -11.93 -3.64
N ALA A 92 -4.84 -11.02 -3.53
CA ALA A 92 -3.47 -11.38 -3.14
C ALA A 92 -3.40 -11.96 -1.72
N VAL A 93 -4.20 -11.43 -0.79
CA VAL A 93 -4.32 -11.99 0.57
C VAL A 93 -4.83 -13.43 0.51
N HIS A 94 -5.91 -13.68 -0.24
CA HIS A 94 -6.49 -15.00 -0.36
C HIS A 94 -5.52 -16.00 -0.99
N GLU A 95 -4.90 -15.67 -2.13
CA GLU A 95 -3.95 -16.54 -2.81
C GLU A 95 -2.77 -16.88 -1.90
N ALA A 96 -2.18 -15.90 -1.24
CA ALA A 96 -1.04 -16.13 -0.33
C ALA A 96 -1.45 -16.95 0.91
N TRP A 97 -2.58 -16.62 1.53
CA TRP A 97 -3.04 -17.30 2.74
C TRP A 97 -3.42 -18.76 2.47
N PHE A 98 -4.07 -19.04 1.35
CA PHE A 98 -4.43 -20.42 1.00
C PHE A 98 -3.25 -21.23 0.46
N ALA A 99 -2.20 -20.58 -0.05
CA ALA A 99 -0.97 -21.25 -0.47
C ALA A 99 -0.08 -21.64 0.73
N ASP A 100 0.19 -20.71 1.65
CA ASP A 100 1.00 -20.97 2.84
C ASP A 100 0.59 -20.06 4.01
N GLU A 101 -0.40 -20.52 4.76
CA GLU A 101 -0.92 -19.80 5.93
C GLU A 101 0.16 -19.55 7.01
N ASP A 102 1.04 -20.52 7.28
CA ASP A 102 2.00 -20.41 8.36
C ASP A 102 3.14 -19.44 7.99
N GLY A 103 3.62 -19.48 6.74
CA GLY A 103 4.59 -18.50 6.23
C GLY A 103 4.04 -17.07 6.21
N VAL A 104 2.76 -16.90 5.83
CA VAL A 104 2.10 -15.58 5.88
C VAL A 104 2.03 -15.08 7.32
N ARG A 105 1.61 -15.93 8.26
CA ARG A 105 1.55 -15.57 9.68
C ARG A 105 2.89 -15.13 10.24
N GLU A 106 3.97 -15.85 9.91
CA GLU A 106 5.31 -15.47 10.32
C GLU A 106 5.72 -14.12 9.73
N ALA A 107 5.51 -13.92 8.43
CA ALA A 107 5.85 -12.69 7.73
C ALA A 107 5.15 -11.45 8.30
N VAL A 108 3.87 -11.58 8.70
CA VAL A 108 3.09 -10.49 9.29
C VAL A 108 3.11 -10.45 10.83
N GLY A 109 3.84 -11.36 11.47
CA GLY A 109 3.94 -11.42 12.94
C GLY A 109 2.66 -11.85 13.66
N LEU A 110 1.79 -12.62 13.00
CA LEU A 110 0.55 -13.15 13.59
C LEU A 110 0.81 -14.45 14.34
N LEU A 111 0.73 -14.39 15.67
CA LEU A 111 0.92 -15.54 16.53
C LEU A 111 -0.31 -16.46 16.51
N LYS A 112 -0.08 -17.75 16.26
CA LYS A 112 -1.14 -18.80 16.25
C LYS A 112 -1.77 -19.01 17.64
N ASN A 113 -1.01 -18.76 18.70
CA ASN A 113 -1.45 -18.88 20.09
C ASN A 113 -1.26 -17.55 20.85
N PRO A 114 -2.22 -17.13 21.69
CA PRO A 114 -2.05 -15.93 22.51
C PRO A 114 -0.93 -16.14 23.54
N ILE A 115 0.08 -15.27 23.50
CA ILE A 115 1.22 -15.29 24.46
C ILE A 115 0.74 -14.97 25.88
N VAL A 116 -0.32 -14.17 26.03
CA VAL A 116 -0.79 -13.68 27.33
C VAL A 116 -2.06 -14.41 27.75
N ARG A 117 -1.92 -15.34 28.71
CA ARG A 117 -3.05 -15.84 29.50
C ARG A 117 -3.27 -14.91 30.68
N PHE A 118 -4.29 -14.05 30.61
CA PHE A 118 -4.65 -13.19 31.73
C PHE A 118 -5.11 -14.05 32.93
N ARG A 119 -4.38 -13.98 34.04
CA ARG A 119 -4.81 -14.59 35.31
C ARG A 119 -5.92 -13.70 35.89
N SER A 120 -7.17 -14.14 35.74
CA SER A 120 -8.32 -13.41 36.26
C SER A 120 -8.33 -13.42 37.80
N LYS A 121 -8.66 -12.26 38.40
CA LYS A 121 -9.00 -12.02 39.82
C LYS A 121 -7.89 -11.68 40.82
N ARG A 122 -6.95 -10.79 40.49
CA ARG A 122 -6.20 -10.06 41.54
C ARG A 122 -6.42 -8.57 41.35
N LYS A 123 -6.53 -7.81 42.44
CA LYS A 123 -6.49 -6.34 42.40
C LYS A 123 -5.17 -5.94 41.72
N LEU A 124 -5.25 -5.53 40.46
CA LEU A 124 -4.06 -5.17 39.68
C LEU A 124 -3.77 -3.70 39.97
N THR A 125 -2.55 -3.43 40.42
CA THR A 125 -1.99 -2.08 40.33
C THR A 125 -1.74 -1.80 38.85
N CYS A 126 -2.22 -0.69 38.33
CA CYS A 126 -1.90 -0.26 36.98
C CYS A 126 -0.39 0.02 36.89
N TRP A 127 0.33 -0.58 35.96
CA TRP A 127 1.79 -0.37 35.84
C TRP A 127 2.16 0.94 35.14
N ILE A 128 1.18 1.61 34.52
CA ILE A 128 1.38 2.91 33.86
C ILE A 128 1.22 4.06 34.87
N CYS A 129 0.11 4.08 35.62
CA CYS A 129 -0.17 5.13 36.60
C CYS A 129 0.14 4.75 38.06
N LEU A 130 0.53 3.50 38.32
CA LEU A 130 0.84 2.95 39.66
C LEU A 130 -0.32 2.95 40.67
N GLU A 131 -1.55 3.24 40.22
CA GLU A 131 -2.75 3.25 41.05
C GLU A 131 -3.45 1.88 41.08
N LYS A 132 -4.09 1.55 42.20
CA LYS A 132 -4.94 0.34 42.31
C LYS A 132 -6.30 0.61 41.67
N ARG A 133 -6.70 -0.22 40.71
CA ARG A 133 -8.08 -0.21 40.18
C ARG A 133 -8.90 -1.35 40.81
N PRO A 134 -10.20 -1.13 41.09
CA PRO A 134 -11.07 -2.11 41.72
C PRO A 134 -11.16 -3.42 40.93
#